data_AF-X1GY86-F1
#
_entry.id   AF-X1GY86-F1
#
_cell.length_a   1.000
_cell.length_b   1.000
_cell.length_c   1.000
_cell.angle_alpha   90.00
_cell.angle_beta   90.00
_cell.angle_gamma   90.00
#
_symmetry.space_group_name_H-M   'P 1'
#
loop_
_entity.id
_entity.type
_entity.pdbx_description
1 polymer ?
#
loop_
_entity_poly.entity_id
_entity_poly.type
_entity_poly.pdbx_seq_one_letter_code
_entity_poly.pdbx_strand_id
1 'polypeptide(L)'
;MPIRKWEDLIARKQNDFYFVQWAAYEDNYFAALFLTSPEKASASFHREGPEENPYFFLSMSSPHKVYIGPKDFDTLSEFGYGAKKLIRFGFFGVISEILLRASKSIYKLIPNRGIAIIILTFFIKIIFFPLTYSSMRSMSKMQELQPKIKALKARYKKAKQDIGQRRKMNEETMKLYKQHGVNPAGGCLPMLIQIPIFWGFFRLLVVAIEFRHSPFIFWIKDLSVKDPFYVTPILMGITQFMSQKMTPTSAD
;
A
#
# COMPACT_ATOMS: atom_id res chain seq x y z
N MET A 1 15.73 -15.41 -9.16
CA MET A 1 15.93 -16.12 -7.88
C MET A 1 15.02 -15.51 -6.83
N PRO A 2 14.26 -16.31 -6.05
CA PRO A 2 13.50 -15.77 -4.92
C PRO A 2 14.48 -15.26 -3.86
N ILE A 3 14.25 -14.04 -3.37
CA ILE A 3 15.01 -13.46 -2.25
C ILE A 3 14.67 -14.33 -1.03
N ARG A 4 15.65 -15.08 -0.49
CA ARG A 4 15.44 -15.89 0.72
C ARG A 4 15.09 -14.97 1.89
N LYS A 5 14.17 -15.41 2.75
CA LYS A 5 13.76 -14.63 3.92
C LYS A 5 14.92 -14.52 4.89
N TRP A 6 15.01 -13.38 5.56
CA TRP A 6 16.03 -13.06 6.56
C TRP A 6 16.14 -14.11 7.67
N GLU A 7 15.00 -14.67 8.08
CA GLU A 7 14.89 -15.73 9.10
C GLU A 7 15.70 -16.98 8.73
N ASP A 8 15.67 -17.38 7.44
CA ASP A 8 16.40 -18.54 6.95
C ASP A 8 17.92 -18.31 6.90
N LEU A 9 18.34 -17.05 6.75
CA LEU A 9 19.74 -16.66 6.68
C LEU A 9 20.41 -16.66 8.06
N ILE A 10 19.69 -16.27 9.11
CA ILE A 10 20.24 -16.20 10.48
C ILE A 10 20.40 -17.59 11.10
N ALA A 11 19.58 -18.56 10.67
CA ALA A 11 19.58 -19.92 11.21
C ALA A 11 20.89 -20.69 10.93
N ARG A 12 21.70 -20.25 9.96
CA ARG A 12 22.97 -20.89 9.58
C ARG A 12 24.13 -19.91 9.75
N LYS A 13 25.26 -20.39 10.27
CA LYS A 13 26.50 -19.59 10.40
C LYS A 13 27.04 -19.12 9.03
N GLN A 14 26.77 -19.89 7.98
CA GLN A 14 27.19 -19.60 6.61
C GLN A 14 26.11 -20.03 5.63
N ASN A 15 25.83 -19.15 4.66
CA ASN A 15 24.94 -19.43 3.55
C ASN A 15 25.64 -19.11 2.24
N ASP A 16 25.92 -20.14 1.45
CA ASP A 16 26.59 -20.00 0.15
C ASP A 16 25.57 -20.00 -0.99
N PHE A 17 25.73 -19.05 -1.90
CA PHE A 17 24.93 -18.89 -3.10
C PHE A 17 25.84 -18.94 -4.32
N TYR A 18 25.53 -19.82 -5.26
CA TYR A 18 26.26 -19.98 -6.51
C TYR A 18 25.50 -19.33 -7.67
N PHE A 19 26.24 -18.89 -8.70
CA PHE A 19 25.70 -18.22 -9.90
C PHE A 19 24.89 -16.96 -9.58
N VAL A 20 25.40 -16.19 -8.62
CA VAL A 20 24.77 -14.95 -8.16
C VAL A 20 25.08 -13.84 -9.17
N GLN A 21 24.09 -13.06 -9.57
CA GLN A 21 24.30 -11.91 -10.46
C GLN A 21 24.64 -10.63 -9.70
N TRP A 22 24.11 -10.52 -8.48
CA TRP A 22 24.36 -9.41 -7.58
C TRP A 22 24.11 -9.80 -6.13
N ALA A 23 24.81 -9.14 -5.22
CA ALA A 23 24.55 -9.18 -3.80
C ALA A 23 24.56 -7.76 -3.23
N ALA A 24 23.80 -7.48 -2.19
CA ALA A 24 23.71 -6.13 -1.65
C ALA A 24 23.50 -6.11 -0.14
N TYR A 25 24.06 -5.08 0.49
CA TYR A 25 23.57 -4.59 1.77
C TYR A 25 22.57 -3.48 1.52
N GLU A 26 21.47 -3.52 2.26
CA GLU A 26 20.44 -2.51 2.14
C GLU A 26 19.92 -2.04 3.49
N ASP A 27 19.59 -0.75 3.56
CA ASP A 27 18.73 -0.17 4.57
C ASP A 27 17.44 0.35 3.87
N ASN A 28 16.56 1.04 4.59
CA ASN A 28 15.33 1.60 4.04
C ASN A 28 15.57 2.54 2.85
N TYR A 29 16.65 3.32 2.89
CA TYR A 29 16.91 4.42 1.95
C TYR A 29 18.18 4.29 1.12
N PHE A 30 19.16 3.53 1.60
CA PHE A 30 20.48 3.39 0.97
C PHE A 30 20.79 1.92 0.70
N ALA A 31 21.64 1.68 -0.28
CA ALA A 31 22.14 0.34 -0.60
C ALA A 31 23.60 0.38 -1.05
N ALA A 32 24.33 -0.65 -0.67
CA ALA A 32 25.61 -1.02 -1.25
C ALA A 32 25.40 -2.30 -2.07
N LEU A 33 25.35 -2.16 -3.39
CA LEU A 33 25.11 -3.21 -4.38
C LEU A 33 26.42 -3.61 -5.04
N PHE A 34 26.69 -4.91 -5.07
CA PHE A 34 27.86 -5.51 -5.70
C PHE A 34 27.39 -6.38 -6.86
N LEU A 35 27.92 -6.13 -8.05
CA LEU A 35 27.59 -6.83 -9.29
C LEU A 35 28.74 -7.74 -9.72
N THR A 36 28.38 -8.87 -10.30
CA THR A 36 29.33 -9.89 -10.72
C THR A 36 28.83 -10.63 -11.96
N SER A 37 29.74 -11.29 -12.68
CA SER A 37 29.40 -12.03 -13.90
C SER A 37 28.77 -13.39 -13.54
N PRO A 38 27.62 -13.78 -14.13
CA PRO A 38 26.88 -14.98 -13.72
C PRO A 38 27.69 -16.28 -13.78
N GLU A 39 28.72 -16.33 -14.63
CA GLU A 39 29.41 -17.56 -15.01
C GLU A 39 30.41 -18.07 -13.96
N LYS A 40 30.85 -17.24 -12.99
CA LYS A 40 31.88 -17.63 -11.99
C LYS A 40 31.67 -17.08 -10.59
N ALA A 41 30.49 -16.51 -10.32
CA ALA A 41 30.26 -15.77 -9.10
C ALA A 41 29.58 -16.59 -8.00
N SER A 42 30.14 -16.53 -6.81
CA SER A 42 29.51 -16.96 -5.57
C SER A 42 29.39 -15.78 -4.62
N ALA A 43 28.32 -15.78 -3.84
CA ALA A 43 28.16 -14.88 -2.71
C ALA A 43 27.88 -15.70 -1.47
N SER A 44 28.53 -15.38 -0.36
CA SER A 44 28.30 -16.04 0.92
C SER A 44 27.96 -15.02 1.99
N PHE A 45 26.96 -15.35 2.79
CA PHE A 45 26.56 -14.55 3.94
C PHE A 45 27.04 -15.26 5.20
N HIS A 46 27.94 -14.61 5.93
CA HIS A 46 28.56 -15.12 7.15
C HIS A 46 28.05 -14.34 8.34
N ARG A 47 27.76 -15.07 9.42
CA ARG A 47 27.46 -14.50 10.73
C ARG A 47 28.62 -14.80 11.66
N GLU A 48 29.24 -13.76 12.20
CA GLU A 48 30.43 -13.86 13.07
C GLU A 48 30.26 -13.01 14.33
N GLY A 49 30.87 -13.39 15.44
CA GLY A 49 30.78 -12.67 16.73
C GLY A 49 29.83 -13.30 17.77
N PRO A 50 29.66 -12.64 18.93
CA PRO A 50 28.86 -13.13 20.05
C PRO A 50 27.38 -13.32 19.69
N GLU A 51 26.67 -14.24 20.35
CA GLU A 51 25.25 -14.48 20.05
C GLU A 51 24.35 -13.27 20.32
N GLU A 52 24.70 -12.42 21.30
CA GLU A 52 23.95 -11.21 21.61
C GLU A 52 24.08 -10.10 20.55
N ASN A 53 25.24 -9.99 19.89
CA ASN A 53 25.51 -8.95 18.89
C ASN A 53 26.33 -9.51 17.72
N PRO A 54 25.70 -10.30 16.83
CA PRO A 54 26.38 -10.86 15.67
C PRO A 54 26.65 -9.79 14.60
N TYR A 55 27.82 -9.87 13.99
CA TYR A 55 28.17 -9.16 12.76
C TYR A 55 27.82 -10.01 11.55
N PHE A 56 27.41 -9.34 10.47
CA PHE A 56 27.01 -9.99 9.22
C PHE A 56 27.92 -9.55 8.09
N PHE A 57 28.62 -10.51 7.48
CA PHE A 57 29.57 -10.29 6.40
C PHE A 57 29.04 -10.88 5.09
N LEU A 58 29.20 -10.12 4.01
CA LEU A 58 28.89 -10.51 2.64
C LEU A 58 30.22 -10.65 1.92
N SER A 59 30.58 -11.89 1.60
CA SER A 59 31.70 -12.17 0.71
C SER A 59 31.16 -12.42 -0.69
N MET A 60 31.82 -11.88 -1.70
CA MET A 60 31.46 -12.11 -3.10
C MET A 60 32.70 -12.29 -3.95
N SER A 61 32.70 -13.29 -4.83
CA SER A 61 33.80 -13.49 -5.77
C SER A 61 33.67 -12.54 -6.97
N SER A 62 34.81 -11.92 -7.32
CA SER A 62 34.99 -11.09 -8.52
C SER A 62 33.92 -9.98 -8.72
N PRO A 63 33.72 -9.05 -7.77
CA PRO A 63 32.90 -7.87 -8.01
C PRO A 63 33.52 -7.03 -9.13
N HIS A 64 32.77 -6.78 -10.20
CA HIS A 64 33.23 -5.93 -11.31
C HIS A 64 32.67 -4.51 -11.25
N LYS A 65 31.52 -4.32 -10.60
CA LYS A 65 30.90 -3.00 -10.42
C LYS A 65 30.25 -2.91 -9.05
N VAL A 66 30.40 -1.77 -8.40
CA VAL A 66 29.84 -1.49 -7.07
C VAL A 66 29.03 -0.19 -7.15
N TYR A 67 27.84 -0.19 -6.56
CA TYR A 67 27.01 1.00 -6.36
C TYR A 67 26.80 1.21 -4.88
N ILE A 68 27.19 2.38 -4.38
CA ILE A 68 26.97 2.78 -2.98
C ILE A 68 26.23 4.11 -3.03
N GLY A 69 24.97 4.12 -2.62
CA GLY A 69 24.17 5.32 -2.75
C GLY A 69 22.71 5.18 -2.34
N PRO A 70 21.93 6.24 -2.56
CA PRO A 70 20.49 6.21 -2.29
C PRO A 70 19.78 5.22 -3.21
N LYS A 71 18.68 4.67 -2.73
CA LYS A 71 17.79 3.80 -3.51
C LYS A 71 16.91 4.59 -4.48
N ASP A 72 17.55 5.35 -5.36
CA ASP A 72 16.87 6.11 -6.40
C ASP A 72 16.32 5.18 -7.49
N PHE A 73 15.06 5.40 -7.88
CA PHE A 73 14.36 4.51 -8.80
C PHE A 73 14.93 4.54 -10.22
N ASP A 74 15.32 5.72 -10.74
CA ASP A 74 15.79 5.84 -12.11
C ASP A 74 17.19 5.24 -12.22
N THR A 75 18.06 5.59 -11.27
CA THR A 75 19.42 5.06 -11.16
C THR A 75 19.40 3.54 -11.09
N LEU A 76 18.67 2.94 -10.14
CA LEU A 76 18.62 1.49 -10.00
C LEU A 76 17.95 0.77 -11.18
N SER A 77 17.10 1.46 -11.94
CA SER A 77 16.50 0.92 -13.17
C SER A 77 17.50 0.87 -14.33
N GLU A 78 18.34 1.90 -14.46
CA GLU A 78 19.43 1.96 -15.45
C GLU A 78 20.56 0.98 -15.13
N PHE A 79 20.80 0.70 -13.85
CA PHE A 79 21.82 -0.28 -13.42
C PHE A 79 21.54 -1.72 -13.89
N GLY A 80 20.31 -2.07 -14.27
CA GLY A 80 19.96 -3.38 -14.81
C GLY A 80 19.93 -4.52 -13.77
N TYR A 81 20.00 -5.78 -14.22
CA TYR A 81 20.08 -7.00 -13.38
C TYR A 81 18.98 -7.18 -12.32
N GLY A 82 17.87 -6.46 -12.46
CA GLY A 82 16.80 -6.44 -11.47
C GLY A 82 17.14 -5.66 -10.19
N ALA A 83 18.14 -4.76 -10.21
CA ALA A 83 18.53 -3.91 -9.09
C ALA A 83 17.37 -3.06 -8.55
N LYS A 84 16.38 -2.72 -9.40
CA LYS A 84 15.13 -2.08 -8.96
C LYS A 84 14.40 -2.82 -7.83
N LYS A 85 14.61 -4.15 -7.69
CA LYS A 85 14.01 -4.96 -6.62
C LYS A 85 14.54 -4.64 -5.22
N LEU A 86 15.66 -3.91 -5.11
CA LEU A 86 16.16 -3.33 -3.85
C LEU A 86 15.18 -2.30 -3.27
N ILE A 87 14.34 -1.69 -4.11
CA ILE A 87 13.25 -0.84 -3.65
C ILE A 87 12.06 -1.73 -3.30
N ARG A 88 12.03 -2.16 -2.04
CA ARG A 88 11.04 -3.13 -1.55
C ARG A 88 9.71 -2.46 -1.31
N PHE A 89 8.89 -2.27 -2.33
CA PHE A 89 7.53 -1.72 -2.16
C PHE A 89 6.54 -2.68 -1.47
N GLY A 90 6.85 -3.99 -1.41
CA GLY A 90 6.01 -5.00 -0.75
C GLY A 90 4.96 -5.61 -1.67
N PHE A 91 3.89 -6.16 -1.09
CA PHE A 91 2.86 -6.94 -1.81
C PHE A 91 2.20 -6.15 -2.95
N PHE A 92 1.87 -4.88 -2.72
CA PHE A 92 1.30 -3.97 -3.73
C PHE A 92 2.37 -3.14 -4.46
N GLY A 93 3.53 -3.75 -4.74
CA GLY A 93 4.68 -3.03 -5.29
C GLY A 93 4.45 -2.42 -6.66
N VAL A 94 3.66 -3.09 -7.52
CA VAL A 94 3.32 -2.58 -8.86
C VAL A 94 2.56 -1.25 -8.77
N ILE A 95 1.61 -1.14 -7.84
CA ILE A 95 0.83 0.09 -7.63
C ILE A 95 1.79 1.20 -7.18
N SER A 96 2.66 0.91 -6.22
CA SER A 96 3.64 1.89 -5.69
C SER A 96 4.59 2.39 -6.78
N GLU A 97 5.05 1.49 -7.66
CA GLU A 97 5.93 1.83 -8.81
C GLU A 97 5.22 2.76 -9.81
N ILE A 98 3.94 2.48 -10.13
CA ILE A 98 3.13 3.35 -11.00
C ILE A 98 2.94 4.72 -10.36
N LEU A 99 2.60 4.77 -9.08
CA LEU A 99 2.41 6.02 -8.34
C LEU A 99 3.71 6.83 -8.26
N LEU A 100 4.87 6.19 -8.08
CA LEU A 100 6.17 6.86 -8.07
C LEU A 100 6.44 7.53 -9.42
N ARG A 101 6.32 6.77 -10.52
CA ARG A 101 6.55 7.29 -11.87
C ARG A 101 5.61 8.45 -12.18
N ALA A 102 4.32 8.32 -11.84
CA ALA A 102 3.34 9.38 -12.01
C ALA A 102 3.69 10.64 -11.19
N SER A 103 4.08 10.46 -9.92
CA SER A 103 4.51 11.57 -9.06
C SER A 103 5.76 12.27 -9.60
N LYS A 104 6.76 11.53 -10.09
CA LYS A 104 7.96 12.10 -10.73
C LYS A 104 7.62 12.90 -11.98
N SER A 105 6.70 12.42 -12.81
CA SER A 105 6.22 13.17 -13.98
C SER A 105 5.54 14.47 -13.60
N ILE A 106 4.71 14.48 -12.54
CA ILE A 106 4.07 15.71 -12.04
C ILE A 106 5.11 16.65 -11.44
N TYR A 107 6.11 16.12 -10.73
CA TYR A 107 7.17 16.92 -10.11
C TYR A 107 8.03 17.66 -11.14
N LYS A 108 8.20 17.12 -12.35
CA LYS A 108 8.88 17.82 -13.46
C LYS A 108 8.16 19.11 -13.87
N LEU A 109 6.84 19.18 -13.68
CA LEU A 109 6.03 20.37 -13.97
C LEU A 109 5.95 21.31 -12.77
N ILE A 110 5.80 20.76 -11.57
CA ILE A 110 5.67 21.52 -10.32
C ILE A 110 6.66 20.96 -9.30
N PRO A 111 7.76 21.68 -8.97
CA PRO A 111 8.81 21.20 -8.08
C PRO A 111 8.40 21.25 -6.60
N ASN A 112 7.26 20.65 -6.26
CA ASN A 112 6.78 20.44 -4.91
C ASN A 112 6.14 19.05 -4.83
N ARG A 113 6.77 18.14 -4.07
CA ARG A 113 6.34 16.73 -4.01
C ARG A 113 5.00 16.55 -3.33
N GLY A 114 4.63 17.40 -2.37
CA GLY A 114 3.33 17.29 -1.73
C GLY A 114 2.20 17.81 -2.62
N ILE A 115 2.45 18.83 -3.44
CA ILE A 115 1.50 19.23 -4.50
C ILE A 115 1.38 18.10 -5.54
N ALA A 116 2.49 17.43 -5.89
CA ALA A 116 2.45 16.28 -6.79
C ALA A 116 1.58 15.14 -6.22
N ILE A 117 1.61 14.88 -4.91
CA ILE A 117 0.70 13.92 -4.25
C ILE A 117 -0.75 14.37 -4.41
N ILE A 118 -1.07 15.65 -4.12
CA ILE A 118 -2.44 16.16 -4.25
C ILE A 118 -2.96 15.97 -5.67
N ILE A 119 -2.21 16.40 -6.68
CA ILE A 119 -2.58 16.26 -8.09
C ILE A 119 -2.78 14.78 -8.44
N LEU A 120 -1.87 13.91 -8.01
CA LEU A 120 -1.99 12.48 -8.24
C LEU A 120 -3.25 11.89 -7.61
N THR A 121 -3.62 12.32 -6.39
CA THR A 121 -4.87 11.89 -5.76
C THR A 121 -6.12 12.37 -6.50
N PHE A 122 -6.10 13.58 -7.07
CA PHE A 122 -7.18 14.08 -7.93
C PHE A 122 -7.32 13.23 -9.20
N PHE A 123 -6.21 12.92 -9.89
CA PHE A 123 -6.23 12.05 -11.07
C PHE A 123 -6.82 10.67 -10.76
N ILE A 124 -6.41 10.07 -9.64
CA ILE A 124 -6.95 8.77 -9.20
C ILE A 124 -8.45 8.88 -8.95
N LYS A 125 -8.90 9.92 -8.23
CA LYS A 125 -10.33 10.15 -8.00
C LYS A 125 -11.12 10.31 -9.29
N ILE A 126 -10.57 10.95 -10.31
CA ILE A 126 -11.21 11.10 -11.62
C ILE A 126 -11.35 9.73 -12.32
N ILE A 127 -10.28 8.91 -12.31
CA ILE A 127 -10.31 7.57 -12.92
C ILE A 127 -11.36 6.67 -12.22
N PHE A 128 -11.44 6.73 -10.90
CA PHE A 128 -12.41 5.94 -10.12
C PHE A 128 -13.78 6.61 -9.96
N PHE A 129 -13.96 7.84 -10.44
CA PHE A 129 -15.22 8.58 -10.35
C PHE A 129 -16.45 7.81 -10.84
N PRO A 130 -16.46 7.18 -12.05
CA PRO A 130 -17.65 6.44 -12.50
C PRO A 130 -18.03 5.30 -11.56
N LEU A 131 -17.02 4.67 -10.94
CA LEU A 131 -17.23 3.58 -10.00
C LEU A 131 -17.76 4.08 -8.65
N THR A 132 -17.18 5.16 -8.13
CA THR A 132 -17.67 5.82 -6.90
C THR A 132 -19.09 6.33 -7.08
N TYR A 133 -19.40 6.92 -8.24
CA TYR A 133 -20.75 7.39 -8.57
C TYR A 133 -21.76 6.23 -8.59
N SER A 134 -21.43 5.11 -9.22
CA SER A 134 -22.25 3.90 -9.21
C SER A 134 -22.51 3.38 -7.79
N SER A 135 -21.47 3.35 -6.95
CA SER A 135 -21.58 2.97 -5.54
C SER A 135 -22.52 3.91 -4.76
N MET A 136 -22.37 5.22 -4.92
CA MET A 136 -23.25 6.22 -4.28
C MET A 136 -24.71 6.05 -4.72
N ARG A 137 -24.96 5.81 -6.01
CA ARG A 137 -26.31 5.54 -6.52
C ARG A 137 -26.93 4.29 -5.88
N SER A 138 -26.14 3.23 -5.69
CA SER A 138 -26.59 2.02 -4.99
C SER A 138 -26.92 2.29 -3.53
N MET A 139 -26.15 3.15 -2.84
CA MET A 139 -26.43 3.52 -1.45
C MET A 139 -27.71 4.33 -1.31
N SER A 140 -27.98 5.27 -2.21
CA SER A 140 -29.25 6.02 -2.23
C SER A 140 -30.46 5.08 -2.34
N LYS A 141 -30.42 4.10 -3.25
CA LYS A 141 -31.49 3.10 -3.39
C LYS A 141 -31.63 2.20 -2.16
N MET A 142 -30.53 1.85 -1.49
CA MET A 142 -30.59 1.12 -0.22
C MET A 142 -31.30 1.93 0.86
N GLN A 143 -31.07 3.24 0.91
CA GLN A 143 -31.72 4.13 1.87
C GLN A 143 -33.24 4.17 1.67
N GLU A 144 -33.72 4.19 0.43
CA GLU A 144 -35.17 4.10 0.12
C GLU A 144 -35.79 2.75 0.56
N LEU A 145 -34.99 1.68 0.57
CA LEU A 145 -35.43 0.34 1.00
C LEU A 145 -35.39 0.13 2.52
N GLN A 146 -34.66 0.96 3.27
CA GLN A 146 -34.56 0.88 4.73
C GLN A 146 -35.91 0.72 5.45
N PRO A 147 -36.98 1.51 5.17
CA PRO A 147 -38.26 1.34 5.84
C PRO A 147 -38.88 -0.06 5.63
N LYS A 148 -38.77 -0.61 4.41
CA LYS A 148 -39.25 -1.97 4.10
C LYS A 148 -38.42 -3.04 4.83
N ILE A 149 -37.11 -2.84 4.92
CA ILE A 149 -36.21 -3.73 5.68
C ILE A 149 -36.49 -3.66 7.17
N LYS A 150 -36.77 -2.47 7.72
CA LYS A 150 -37.14 -2.30 9.14
C LYS A 150 -38.48 -2.98 9.44
N ALA A 151 -39.47 -2.87 8.55
CA ALA A 151 -40.73 -3.59 8.67
C ALA A 151 -40.55 -5.12 8.61
N LEU A 152 -39.69 -5.61 7.71
CA LEU A 152 -39.33 -7.03 7.62
C LEU A 152 -38.68 -7.51 8.92
N LYS A 153 -37.64 -6.81 9.40
CA LYS A 153 -36.97 -7.12 10.69
C LYS A 153 -37.94 -7.09 11.87
N ALA A 154 -38.95 -6.21 11.86
CA ALA A 154 -39.97 -6.15 12.91
C ALA A 154 -40.85 -7.41 12.95
N ARG A 155 -41.23 -7.98 11.79
CA ARG A 155 -41.97 -9.25 11.71
C ARG A 155 -41.17 -10.43 12.27
N TYR A 156 -39.84 -10.38 12.13
CA TYR A 156 -38.92 -11.38 12.64
C TYR A 156 -38.31 -11.01 14.01
N LYS A 157 -38.86 -10.06 14.79
CA LYS A 157 -38.29 -9.66 16.10
C LYS A 157 -38.15 -10.83 17.10
N LYS A 158 -39.07 -11.80 17.07
CA LYS A 158 -39.03 -13.01 17.91
C LYS A 158 -38.02 -14.07 17.40
N ALA A 159 -37.45 -13.89 16.22
CA ALA A 159 -36.51 -14.80 15.58
C ALA A 159 -35.07 -14.71 16.12
N LYS A 160 -34.75 -13.75 17.00
CA LYS A 160 -33.37 -13.58 17.50
C LYS A 160 -32.80 -14.82 18.21
N GLN A 161 -33.66 -15.68 18.76
CA GLN A 161 -33.26 -16.88 19.50
C GLN A 161 -33.23 -18.15 18.63
N ASP A 162 -33.77 -18.13 17.40
CA ASP A 162 -33.86 -19.31 16.52
C ASP A 162 -33.02 -19.12 15.25
N ILE A 163 -32.02 -19.99 15.05
CA ILE A 163 -31.10 -19.97 13.91
C ILE A 163 -31.84 -20.13 12.57
N GLY A 164 -32.91 -20.94 12.53
CA GLY A 164 -33.69 -21.18 11.31
C GLY A 164 -34.46 -19.93 10.87
N GLN A 165 -35.00 -19.18 11.81
CA GLN A 165 -35.72 -17.94 11.53
C GLN A 165 -34.79 -16.79 11.13
N ARG A 166 -33.57 -16.70 11.70
CA ARG A 166 -32.53 -15.76 11.25
C ARG A 166 -32.13 -16.01 9.80
N ARG A 167 -32.02 -17.28 9.40
CA ARG A 167 -31.71 -17.65 8.01
C ARG A 167 -32.82 -17.23 7.06
N LYS A 168 -34.08 -17.51 7.39
CA LYS A 168 -35.25 -17.06 6.59
C LYS A 168 -35.31 -15.54 6.45
N MET A 169 -35.07 -14.80 7.54
CA MET A 169 -35.01 -13.34 7.51
C MET A 169 -33.92 -12.82 6.56
N ASN A 170 -32.71 -13.42 6.59
CA ASN A 170 -31.63 -13.04 5.68
C ASN A 170 -31.96 -13.36 4.22
N GLU A 171 -32.59 -14.52 3.94
CA GLU A 171 -33.04 -14.90 2.61
C GLU A 171 -34.11 -13.95 2.07
N GLU A 172 -35.10 -13.57 2.88
CA GLU A 172 -36.13 -12.59 2.49
C GLU A 172 -35.56 -11.19 2.29
N THR A 173 -34.62 -10.77 3.13
CA THR A 173 -33.91 -9.50 2.97
C THR A 173 -33.14 -9.48 1.65
N MET A 174 -32.45 -10.57 1.31
CA MET A 174 -31.72 -10.68 0.04
C MET A 174 -32.66 -10.76 -1.17
N LYS A 175 -33.81 -11.43 -1.05
CA LYS A 175 -34.85 -11.41 -2.09
C LYS A 175 -35.38 -10.00 -2.31
N LEU A 176 -35.61 -9.23 -1.25
CA LEU A 176 -36.07 -7.84 -1.34
C LEU A 176 -35.03 -6.96 -2.07
N TYR A 177 -33.74 -7.11 -1.74
CA TYR A 177 -32.65 -6.43 -2.45
C TYR A 177 -32.61 -6.79 -3.93
N LYS A 178 -32.73 -8.08 -4.27
CA LYS A 178 -32.76 -8.55 -5.67
C LYS A 178 -33.97 -8.02 -6.45
N GLN A 179 -35.16 -8.03 -5.84
CA GLN A 179 -36.39 -7.51 -6.46
C GLN A 179 -36.29 -6.02 -6.81
N HIS A 180 -35.56 -5.23 -6.03
CA HIS A 180 -35.37 -3.80 -6.28
C HIS A 180 -34.05 -3.50 -7.01
N GLY A 181 -33.31 -4.52 -7.46
CA GLY A 181 -32.08 -4.37 -8.23
C GLY A 181 -30.94 -3.68 -7.47
N VAL A 182 -30.87 -3.89 -6.15
CA VAL A 182 -29.88 -3.26 -5.27
C VAL A 182 -28.87 -4.29 -4.79
N ASN A 183 -27.57 -3.98 -4.89
CA ASN A 183 -26.50 -4.84 -4.39
C ASN A 183 -25.96 -4.29 -3.07
N PRO A 184 -26.11 -5.00 -1.94
CA PRO A 184 -25.58 -4.55 -0.64
C PRO A 184 -24.05 -4.39 -0.64
N ALA A 185 -23.32 -5.13 -1.48
CA ALA A 185 -21.87 -4.98 -1.64
C ALA A 185 -21.47 -3.68 -2.37
N GLY A 186 -22.42 -2.99 -3.01
CA GLY A 186 -22.15 -1.72 -3.70
C GLY A 186 -21.66 -0.62 -2.77
N GLY A 187 -22.00 -0.66 -1.47
CA GLY A 187 -21.58 0.35 -0.50
C GLY A 187 -20.12 0.22 -0.02
N CYS A 188 -19.57 -0.99 0.06
CA CYS A 188 -18.19 -1.22 0.48
C CYS A 188 -17.18 -1.27 -0.69
N LEU A 189 -17.66 -1.30 -1.93
CA LEU A 189 -16.83 -1.38 -3.13
C LEU A 189 -15.78 -0.25 -3.24
N PRO A 190 -16.09 1.03 -2.93
CA PRO A 190 -15.08 2.09 -2.95
C PRO A 190 -13.97 1.84 -1.93
N MET A 191 -14.30 1.32 -0.75
CA MET A 191 -13.34 1.04 0.31
C MET A 191 -12.38 -0.09 -0.10
N LEU A 192 -12.90 -1.15 -0.72
CA LEU A 192 -12.09 -2.28 -1.18
C LEU A 192 -11.04 -1.86 -2.22
N ILE A 193 -11.38 -0.94 -3.11
CA ILE A 193 -10.47 -0.44 -4.14
C ILE A 193 -9.49 0.59 -3.56
N GLN A 194 -9.94 1.36 -2.57
CA GLN A 194 -9.10 2.32 -1.88
C GLN A 194 -7.98 1.65 -1.08
N ILE A 195 -8.21 0.46 -0.50
CA ILE A 195 -7.22 -0.24 0.35
C ILE A 195 -5.89 -0.49 -0.39
N PRO A 196 -5.85 -1.14 -1.57
CA PRO A 196 -4.61 -1.35 -2.32
C PRO A 196 -3.91 -0.04 -2.72
N ILE A 197 -4.69 0.98 -3.11
CA ILE A 197 -4.15 2.29 -3.52
C ILE A 197 -3.52 3.01 -2.33
N PHE A 198 -4.22 3.02 -1.19
CA PHE A 198 -3.72 3.58 0.06
C PHE A 198 -2.44 2.89 0.51
N TRP A 199 -2.41 1.55 0.48
CA TRP A 199 -1.20 0.81 0.81
C TRP A 199 -0.05 1.14 -0.16
N GLY A 200 -0.34 1.29 -1.45
CA GLY A 200 0.61 1.73 -2.45
C GLY A 200 1.20 3.10 -2.14
N PHE A 201 0.36 4.08 -1.80
CA PHE A 201 0.81 5.41 -1.37
C PHE A 201 1.62 5.36 -0.08
N PHE A 202 1.18 4.60 0.91
CA PHE A 202 1.90 4.48 2.19
C PHE A 202 3.30 3.91 1.97
N ARG A 203 3.42 2.82 1.20
CA ARG A 203 4.72 2.23 0.87
C ARG A 203 5.58 3.15 0.02
N LEU A 204 4.97 3.89 -0.91
CA LEU A 204 5.65 4.90 -1.70
C LEU A 204 6.31 5.96 -0.80
N LEU A 205 5.56 6.59 0.11
CA LEU A 205 6.06 7.68 0.97
C LEU A 205 7.15 7.22 1.93
N VAL A 206 7.07 5.98 2.42
CA VAL A 206 8.04 5.43 3.38
C VAL A 206 9.32 4.97 2.70
N VAL A 207 9.22 4.32 1.53
CA VAL A 207 10.35 3.63 0.90
C VAL A 207 11.08 4.48 -0.14
N ALA A 208 10.36 5.33 -0.88
CA ALA A 208 11.00 6.09 -1.95
C ALA A 208 11.84 7.24 -1.37
N ILE A 209 13.14 7.22 -1.69
CA ILE A 209 14.10 8.23 -1.25
C ILE A 209 13.68 9.63 -1.68
N GLU A 210 12.99 9.71 -2.81
CA GLU A 210 12.38 10.91 -3.35
C GLU A 210 11.63 11.73 -2.30
N PHE A 211 10.81 11.11 -1.47
CA PHE A 211 9.95 11.84 -0.52
C PHE A 211 10.65 12.16 0.80
N ARG A 212 11.83 11.59 1.05
CA ARG A 212 12.63 11.83 2.25
C ARG A 212 13.10 13.28 2.28
N HIS A 213 12.90 13.95 3.42
CA HIS A 213 13.27 15.35 3.63
C HIS A 213 12.67 16.31 2.59
N SER A 214 11.58 15.91 1.93
CA SER A 214 10.87 16.80 1.01
C SER A 214 9.91 17.69 1.80
N PRO A 215 10.10 19.02 1.80
CA PRO A 215 9.12 19.92 2.39
C PRO A 215 7.83 19.91 1.56
N PHE A 216 6.71 20.18 2.22
CA PHE A 216 5.44 20.42 1.55
C PHE A 216 5.03 21.90 1.69
N ILE A 217 4.25 22.23 2.71
CA ILE A 217 3.75 23.58 3.01
C ILE A 217 3.60 23.71 4.55
N PHE A 218 3.75 24.93 5.07
CA PHE A 218 3.59 25.28 6.48
C PHE A 218 4.55 24.54 7.42
N TRP A 219 4.03 23.74 8.36
CA TRP A 219 4.80 23.00 9.37
C TRP A 219 5.34 21.66 8.86
N ILE A 220 4.91 21.21 7.68
CA ILE A 220 5.31 19.91 7.11
C ILE A 220 6.64 20.07 6.37
N LYS A 221 7.73 19.73 7.07
CA LYS A 221 9.10 19.81 6.55
C LYS A 221 9.59 18.51 5.90
N ASP A 222 8.92 17.39 6.15
CA ASP A 222 9.29 16.09 5.61
C ASP A 222 8.03 15.22 5.42
N LEU A 223 7.81 14.74 4.20
CA LEU A 223 6.64 13.95 3.79
C LEU A 223 6.75 12.46 4.13
N SER A 224 7.95 11.98 4.46
CA SER A 224 8.22 10.57 4.78
C SER A 224 8.01 10.21 6.25
N VAL A 225 7.93 11.24 7.11
CA VAL A 225 7.79 11.10 8.56
C VAL A 225 6.39 11.51 9.02
N LYS A 226 6.05 11.13 10.27
CA LYS A 226 4.81 11.57 10.90
C LYS A 226 4.79 13.10 11.08
N ASP A 227 3.60 13.67 11.04
CA ASP A 227 3.38 15.08 11.35
C ASP A 227 3.83 15.39 12.79
N PRO A 228 4.81 16.28 13.02
CA PRO A 228 5.31 16.61 14.36
C PRO A 228 4.24 17.18 15.29
N PHE A 229 3.25 17.90 14.73
CA PHE A 229 2.23 18.61 15.51
C PHE A 229 0.87 17.90 15.49
N TYR A 230 0.76 16.76 14.79
CA TYR A 230 -0.49 16.01 14.66
C TYR A 230 -1.70 16.85 14.19
N VAL A 231 -1.46 17.92 13.44
CA VAL A 231 -2.53 18.75 12.88
C VAL A 231 -3.21 18.04 11.72
N THR A 232 -2.44 17.34 10.88
CA THR A 232 -2.97 16.62 9.71
C THR A 232 -3.93 15.48 10.05
N PRO A 233 -3.70 14.63 11.08
CA PRO A 233 -4.69 13.61 11.46
C PRO A 233 -5.96 14.23 12.06
N ILE A 234 -5.85 15.34 12.82
CA ILE A 234 -7.02 16.04 13.36
C ILE A 234 -7.88 16.61 12.21
N LEU A 235 -7.24 17.26 11.24
CA LEU A 235 -7.90 17.78 10.05
C LEU A 235 -8.56 16.65 9.23
N MET A 236 -7.88 15.51 9.10
CA MET A 236 -8.46 14.32 8.49
C MET A 236 -9.71 13.83 9.27
N GLY A 237 -9.68 13.82 10.60
CA GLY A 237 -10.83 13.48 11.43
C GLY A 237 -12.01 14.44 11.24
N ILE A 238 -11.76 15.75 11.20
CA ILE A 238 -12.79 16.77 10.96
C ILE A 238 -13.41 16.59 9.57
N THR A 239 -12.59 16.45 8.52
CA THR A 239 -13.07 16.25 7.15
C THR A 239 -13.86 14.95 7.00
N GLN A 240 -13.48 13.89 7.71
CA GLN A 240 -14.22 12.63 7.73
C GLN A 240 -15.57 12.79 8.43
N PHE A 241 -15.62 13.49 9.57
CA PHE A 241 -16.87 13.79 10.27
C PHE A 241 -17.84 14.62 9.40
N MET A 242 -17.32 15.64 8.71
CA MET A 242 -18.11 16.41 7.74
C MET A 242 -18.61 15.53 6.59
N SER A 243 -17.74 14.70 6.02
CA SER A 243 -18.10 13.78 4.93
C SER A 243 -19.16 12.77 5.37
N GLN A 244 -19.10 12.27 6.60
CA GLN A 244 -20.13 11.38 7.17
C GLN A 244 -21.47 12.08 7.33
N LYS A 245 -21.50 13.35 7.76
CA LYS A 245 -22.74 14.13 7.84
C LYS A 245 -23.36 14.41 6.46
N MET A 246 -22.54 14.60 5.43
CA MET A 246 -23.01 14.84 4.07
C MET A 246 -23.42 13.54 3.35
N THR A 247 -22.81 12.42 3.72
CA THR A 247 -23.16 11.12 3.13
C THR A 247 -24.47 10.65 3.73
N PRO A 248 -25.50 10.32 2.92
CA PRO A 248 -26.71 9.73 3.42
C PRO A 248 -26.35 8.43 4.15
N THR A 249 -26.37 8.47 5.48
CA THR A 249 -26.06 7.31 6.29
C THR A 249 -27.23 6.34 6.13
N SER A 250 -26.92 5.11 5.69
CA SER A 250 -27.78 3.94 5.81
C SER A 250 -27.94 3.62 7.30
N ALA A 251 -28.55 4.53 8.06
CA ALA A 251 -28.61 4.45 9.52
C ALA A 251 -29.52 3.29 9.93
N ASP A 252 -29.02 2.53 10.90
CA ASP A 252 -29.71 1.46 11.63
C ASP A 252 -31.14 1.81 12.06
#